data_AF-A0A381FCW8-F1
#
_entry.id   AF-A0A381FCW8-F1
#
_cell.length_a   1.000
_cell.length_b   1.000
_cell.length_c   1.000
_cell.angle_alpha   90.00
_cell.angle_beta   90.00
_cell.angle_gamma   90.00
#
_symmetry.space_group_name_H-M   'P 1'
#
loop_
_entity.id
_entity.type
_entity.pdbx_description
1 polymer ?
#
loop_
_entity_poly.entity_id
_entity_poly.type
_entity_poly.pdbx_seq_one_letter_code
_entity_poly.pdbx_strand_id
1 'polypeptide(L)'
;MIPEFLTEFKTKLEKYKLETIKIVATPLKKEESLEISDSKFLGKPYLPKDMEYPKDKENKPVVLWAQINLADIPALDGYPN
;
A
#
# COMPACT_ATOMS: atom_id res chain seq x y z
N MET A 1 -10.12 -14.50 12.09
CA MET A 1 -10.93 -15.52 12.79
C MET A 1 -12.29 -15.54 12.12
N ILE A 2 -12.78 -16.71 11.70
CA ILE A 2 -14.13 -16.83 11.12
C ILE A 2 -15.13 -16.79 12.28
N PRO A 3 -16.11 -15.86 12.30
CA PRO A 3 -17.16 -15.82 13.32
C PRO A 3 -17.93 -17.14 13.43
N GLU A 4 -18.41 -17.48 14.63
CA GLU A 4 -19.04 -18.78 14.92
C GLU A 4 -20.24 -19.08 14.01
N PHE A 5 -21.07 -18.08 13.72
CA PHE A 5 -22.22 -18.22 12.81
C PHE A 5 -21.85 -18.49 11.34
N LEU A 6 -20.57 -18.35 10.96
CA LEU A 6 -20.06 -18.66 9.62
C LEU A 6 -19.31 -19.99 9.55
N THR A 7 -19.27 -20.76 10.65
CA THR A 7 -18.50 -22.01 10.73
C THR A 7 -18.93 -23.03 9.67
N GLU A 8 -20.22 -23.14 9.36
CA GLU A 8 -20.74 -24.05 8.32
C GLU A 8 -20.21 -23.73 6.91
N PHE A 9 -19.79 -22.48 6.68
CA PHE A 9 -19.26 -22.01 5.40
C PHE A 9 -17.73 -22.04 5.32
N LYS A 10 -17.04 -22.47 6.39
CA LYS A 10 -15.56 -22.40 6.50
C LYS A 10 -14.85 -22.94 5.27
N THR A 11 -15.13 -24.18 4.86
CA THR A 11 -14.48 -24.81 3.70
C THR A 11 -14.73 -24.04 2.40
N LYS A 12 -15.93 -23.47 2.23
CA LYS A 12 -16.27 -22.65 1.06
C LYS A 12 -15.49 -21.33 1.08
N LEU A 13 -15.35 -20.70 2.25
CA LEU A 13 -14.61 -19.44 2.40
C LEU A 13 -13.10 -19.64 2.20
N GLU A 14 -12.54 -20.70 2.76
CA GLU A 14 -11.11 -21.04 2.62
C GLU A 14 -10.72 -21.27 1.16
N LYS A 15 -11.61 -21.86 0.35
CA LYS A 15 -11.40 -22.03 -1.10
C LYS A 15 -11.15 -20.71 -1.83
N TYR A 16 -11.75 -19.61 -1.39
CA TYR A 16 -11.62 -18.29 -2.03
C TYR A 16 -10.65 -17.36 -1.30
N LYS A 17 -9.88 -17.88 -0.34
CA LYS A 17 -8.86 -17.09 0.36
C LYS A 17 -7.74 -16.76 -0.61
N LEU A 18 -7.45 -15.47 -0.73
CA LEU A 18 -6.30 -14.97 -1.49
C LEU A 18 -5.12 -14.71 -0.56
N GLU A 19 -3.91 -14.88 -1.08
CA GLU A 19 -2.71 -14.37 -0.45
C GLU A 19 -2.75 -12.85 -0.45
N THR A 20 -2.34 -12.25 0.66
CA THR A 20 -2.40 -10.81 0.85
C THR A 20 -1.23 -10.36 1.71
N ILE A 21 -0.77 -9.14 1.46
CA ILE A 21 0.21 -8.47 2.30
C ILE A 21 -0.57 -7.51 3.21
N LYS A 22 -0.46 -7.71 4.52
CA LYS A 22 -1.08 -6.84 5.51
C LYS A 22 -0.16 -5.66 5.80
N ILE A 23 -0.59 -4.46 5.45
CA ILE A 23 0.12 -3.23 5.80
C ILE A 23 -0.34 -2.75 7.19
N VAL A 24 0.61 -2.51 8.08
CA VAL A 24 0.39 -1.88 9.39
C VAL A 24 1.13 -0.55 9.40
N ALA A 25 0.38 0.55 9.46
CA ALA A 25 0.94 1.89 9.46
C ALA A 25 1.01 2.47 10.88
N THR A 26 2.11 3.14 11.20
CA THR A 26 2.27 3.92 12.43
C THR A 26 2.57 5.38 12.10
N PRO A 27 2.01 6.35 12.82
CA PRO A 27 2.35 7.76 12.63
C PRO A 27 3.84 8.00 12.89
N LEU A 28 4.46 8.87 12.07
CA LEU A 28 5.82 9.33 12.32
C LEU A 28 5.86 10.23 13.56
N LYS A 29 6.94 10.15 14.34
CA LYS A 29 7.25 11.15 15.36
C LYS A 29 7.73 12.45 14.68
N LYS A 30 7.69 13.54 15.43
CA LYS A 30 7.91 14.90 14.89
C LYS A 30 9.28 15.09 14.24
N GLU A 31 10.28 14.34 14.70
CA GLU A 31 11.66 14.37 14.22
C GLU A 31 11.99 13.23 13.24
N GLU A 32 11.04 12.33 12.96
CA GLU A 32 11.23 11.20 12.05
C GLU A 32 10.87 11.59 10.61
N SER A 33 11.70 11.18 9.66
CA SER A 33 11.43 11.28 8.23
C SER A 33 11.72 9.96 7.55
N LEU A 34 10.92 9.62 6.55
CA LEU A 34 11.14 8.47 5.68
C LEU A 34 11.97 8.88 4.47
N GLU A 35 12.82 7.96 3.99
CA GLU A 35 13.56 8.14 2.75
C GLU A 35 12.59 8.29 1.57
N ILE A 36 13.03 8.95 0.50
CA ILE A 36 12.14 9.28 -0.63
C ILE A 36 11.51 8.02 -1.25
N SER A 37 12.23 6.89 -1.27
CA SER A 37 11.81 5.61 -1.83
C SER A 37 10.97 4.74 -0.88
N ASP A 38 10.96 5.01 0.42
CA ASP A 38 10.28 4.15 1.40
C ASP A 38 8.78 4.00 1.11
N SER A 39 8.24 2.85 1.50
CA SER A 39 6.79 2.66 1.61
C SER A 39 6.19 3.64 2.63
N LYS A 40 5.20 4.43 2.23
CA LYS A 40 4.60 5.47 3.09
C LYS A 40 3.16 5.80 2.69
N PHE A 41 2.43 6.36 3.64
CA PHE A 41 1.17 7.04 3.40
C PHE A 41 1.39 8.55 3.48
N LEU A 42 0.85 9.29 2.52
CA LEU A 42 1.08 10.74 2.38
C LEU A 42 2.57 11.11 2.26
N GLY A 43 2.89 12.39 2.44
CA GLY A 43 4.27 12.90 2.39
C GLY A 43 4.74 13.19 0.96
N LYS A 44 6.08 13.24 0.79
CA LYS A 44 6.70 13.53 -0.50
C LYS A 44 6.90 12.24 -1.31
N PRO A 45 6.36 12.13 -2.54
CA PRO A 45 6.55 10.96 -3.39
C PRO A 45 7.95 10.92 -3.99
N TYR A 46 8.43 9.73 -4.29
CA TYR A 46 9.45 9.53 -5.30
C TYR A 46 8.85 9.81 -6.69
N LEU A 47 9.46 10.75 -7.41
CA LEU A 47 9.09 11.08 -8.79
C LEU A 47 10.38 11.30 -9.61
N PRO A 48 10.53 10.66 -10.78
CA PRO A 48 11.62 10.95 -11.69
C PRO A 48 11.66 12.43 -12.09
N LYS A 49 12.86 12.98 -12.29
CA LYS A 49 13.05 14.44 -12.55
C LYS A 49 12.45 14.88 -13.89
N ASP A 50 12.37 13.97 -14.84
CA ASP A 50 11.84 14.13 -16.19
C ASP A 50 10.33 13.89 -16.27
N MET A 51 9.70 13.45 -15.17
CA MET A 51 8.27 13.21 -15.11
C MET A 51 7.51 14.46 -14.66
N GLU A 52 6.46 14.82 -15.39
CA GLU A 52 5.54 15.88 -14.96
C GLU A 52 4.77 15.44 -13.71
N TYR A 53 4.61 16.37 -12.76
CA TYR A 53 3.86 16.09 -11.54
C TYR A 53 2.39 15.81 -11.85
N PRO A 54 1.78 14.73 -11.30
CA PRO A 54 0.38 14.41 -11.55
C PRO A 54 -0.58 15.55 -11.13
N LYS A 55 -1.58 15.81 -11.98
CA LYS A 55 -2.59 16.85 -11.76
C LYS A 55 -4.00 16.28 -11.94
N ASP A 56 -4.97 16.91 -11.29
CA ASP A 56 -6.38 16.57 -11.45
C ASP A 56 -6.97 17.15 -12.75
N LYS A 57 -8.28 16.95 -12.94
CA LYS A 57 -9.04 17.46 -14.10
C LYS A 57 -9.05 18.99 -14.21
N GLU A 58 -8.71 19.72 -13.15
CA GLU A 58 -8.61 21.18 -13.10
C GLU A 58 -7.16 21.66 -13.19
N ASN A 59 -6.23 20.76 -13.54
CA ASN A 59 -4.80 21.01 -13.67
C ASN A 59 -4.11 21.40 -12.34
N LYS A 60 -4.68 20.97 -11.20
CA LYS A 60 -4.11 21.21 -9.87
C LYS A 60 -3.27 20.01 -9.43
N PRO A 61 -2.08 20.22 -8.83
CA PRO A 61 -1.27 19.13 -8.30
C PRO A 61 -2.04 18.27 -7.29
N VAL A 62 -1.98 16.95 -7.44
CA VAL A 62 -2.62 16.02 -6.49
C VAL A 62 -1.64 15.58 -5.40
N VAL A 63 -2.17 15.25 -4.23
CA VAL A 63 -1.36 14.75 -3.10
C VAL A 63 -1.13 13.25 -3.25
N LEU A 64 0.06 12.77 -2.86
CA LEU A 64 0.34 11.34 -2.74
C LEU A 64 -0.56 10.72 -1.65
N TRP A 65 -1.29 9.66 -1.95
CA TRP A 65 -2.05 8.92 -0.95
C TRP A 65 -1.19 7.83 -0.30
N ALA A 66 -0.53 7.02 -1.13
CA ALA A 66 0.39 6.00 -0.69
C ALA A 66 1.46 5.75 -1.76
N GLN A 67 2.65 5.36 -1.32
CA GLN A 67 3.72 4.79 -2.13
C GLN A 67 4.09 3.46 -1.48
N ILE A 68 4.21 2.41 -2.28
CA ILE A 68 4.64 1.09 -1.83
C ILE A 68 5.88 0.72 -2.63
N ASN A 69 6.99 0.56 -1.92
CA ASN A 69 8.21 0.02 -2.48
C ASN A 69 8.14 -1.51 -2.41
N LEU A 70 8.07 -2.16 -3.58
CA LEU A 70 7.91 -3.62 -3.64
C LEU A 70 9.15 -4.38 -3.16
N ALA A 71 10.33 -3.75 -3.20
CA ALA A 71 11.56 -4.31 -2.66
C ALA A 71 11.52 -4.48 -1.12
N ASP A 72 10.63 -3.75 -0.44
CA ASP A 72 10.52 -3.76 1.03
C ASP A 72 9.38 -4.67 1.53
N ILE A 73 8.66 -5.36 0.65
CA ILE A 73 7.55 -6.24 1.01
C ILE A 73 7.79 -7.68 0.57
N PRO A 74 7.16 -8.68 1.21
CA PRO A 74 7.25 -10.06 0.75
C PRO A 74 6.78 -10.20 -0.70
N ALA A 75 7.43 -11.05 -1.48
CA ALA A 75 6.97 -11.38 -2.83
C ALA A 75 5.53 -11.91 -2.79
N LEU A 76 4.70 -11.43 -3.72
CA LEU A 76 3.32 -11.86 -3.90
C LEU A 76 3.15 -12.28 -5.36
N ASP A 77 2.58 -13.46 -5.59
CA ASP A 77 2.41 -13.97 -6.94
C ASP A 77 1.60 -12.98 -7.81
N GLY A 78 2.09 -12.74 -9.02
CA GLY A 78 1.54 -11.74 -9.95
C GLY A 78 1.97 -10.29 -9.70
N TYR A 79 2.83 -10.00 -8.73
CA TYR A 79 3.39 -8.66 -8.50
C TYR A 79 4.90 -8.59 -8.83
N PRO A 80 5.43 -7.40 -9.17
CA PRO A 80 6.87 -7.20 -9.34
C PRO A 80 7.66 -7.43 -8.04
N ASN A 81 8.94 -7.74 -8.19
CA ASN A 81 9.92 -7.83 -7.10
C ASN A 81 10.86 -6.63 -7.11
#